data_AF-A0A174ZPI0-F1
#
_entry.id   AF-A0A174ZPI0-F1
#
_cell.length_a   1.000
_cell.length_b   1.000
_cell.length_c   1.000
_cell.angle_alpha   90.00
_cell.angle_beta   90.00
_cell.angle_gamma   90.00
#
_symmetry.space_group_name_H-M   'P 1'
#
loop_
_entity.id
_entity.type
_entity.pdbx_description
1 polymer ?
#
loop_
_entity_poly.entity_id
_entity_poly.type
_entity_poly.pdbx_seq_one_letter_code
_entity_poly.pdbx_strand_id
1 'polypeptide(L)'
;MTDEEKEKYRGGLIATCKIYCHIDYDDDIEILELMLDTTLDEMTELIPNFDRNNLTSRQKLLAFMSVKELYDNRDKYRSDTKTLSAAVSSMLLKEIYGGAAE
;
A
#
# COMPACT_ATOMS: atom_id res chain seq x y z
N MET A 1 -12.43 18.02 1.74
CA MET A 1 -12.83 17.42 0.45
C MET A 1 -14.20 16.78 0.62
N THR A 2 -15.06 16.94 -0.38
CA THR A 2 -16.30 16.17 -0.51
C THR A 2 -15.99 14.69 -0.77
N ASP A 3 -16.97 13.82 -0.62
CA ASP A 3 -16.76 12.38 -0.87
C ASP A 3 -16.44 12.11 -2.35
N GLU A 4 -17.06 12.84 -3.27
CA GLU A 4 -16.73 12.78 -4.71
C GLU A 4 -15.28 13.19 -5.01
N GLU A 5 -14.78 14.23 -4.32
CA GLU A 5 -13.38 14.66 -4.46
C GLU A 5 -12.40 13.61 -3.93
N LYS A 6 -12.74 12.92 -2.83
CA LYS A 6 -11.92 11.85 -2.26
C LYS A 6 -11.86 10.64 -3.19
N GLU A 7 -13.00 10.22 -3.74
CA GLU A 7 -13.07 9.13 -4.71
C GLU A 7 -12.23 9.46 -5.96
N LYS A 8 -12.36 10.68 -6.49
CA LYS A 8 -11.56 11.13 -7.62
C LYS A 8 -10.05 11.15 -7.30
N TYR A 9 -9.68 11.61 -6.11
CA TYR A 9 -8.29 11.63 -5.67
C TYR A 9 -7.74 10.21 -5.54
N ARG A 10 -8.47 9.30 -4.89
CA ARG A 10 -8.10 7.88 -4.74
C ARG A 10 -7.97 7.22 -6.11
N GLY A 11 -8.93 7.40 -7.00
CA GLY A 11 -8.88 6.87 -8.37
C GLY A 11 -7.66 7.37 -9.15
N GLY A 12 -7.30 8.66 -9.01
CA GLY A 12 -6.10 9.23 -9.61
C GLY A 12 -4.80 8.63 -9.03
N LEU A 13 -4.78 8.36 -7.72
CA LEU A 13 -3.65 7.72 -7.05
C LEU A 13 -3.45 6.27 -7.54
N ILE A 14 -4.53 5.50 -7.64
CA ILE A 14 -4.52 4.11 -8.15
C ILE A 14 -4.04 4.09 -9.61
N ALA A 15 -4.59 4.94 -10.47
CA ALA A 15 -4.19 5.01 -11.88
C ALA A 15 -2.69 5.32 -12.02
N THR A 16 -2.17 6.25 -11.22
CA THR A 16 -0.73 6.59 -11.22
C THR A 16 0.11 5.42 -10.69
N CYS A 17 -0.36 4.74 -9.64
CA CYS A 17 0.33 3.59 -9.07
C CYS A 17 0.39 2.42 -10.05
N LYS A 18 -0.70 2.13 -10.78
CA LYS A 18 -0.77 1.11 -11.85
C LYS A 18 0.31 1.36 -12.90
N ILE A 19 0.41 2.61 -13.38
CA ILE A 19 1.43 3.04 -14.35
C ILE A 19 2.84 2.88 -13.78
N TYR A 20 3.08 3.35 -12.55
CA TYR A 20 4.39 3.25 -11.90
C TYR A 20 4.84 1.79 -11.70
N CYS A 21 3.92 0.91 -11.30
CA CYS A 21 4.23 -0.50 -11.06
C CYS A 21 4.38 -1.30 -12.35
N HIS A 22 3.98 -0.74 -13.50
CA HIS A 22 3.89 -1.42 -14.79
C HIS A 22 2.92 -2.61 -14.77
N ILE A 23 1.76 -2.44 -14.11
CA ILE A 23 0.70 -3.45 -14.06
C ILE A 23 -0.22 -3.25 -15.26
N ASP A 24 -0.25 -4.23 -16.15
CA ASP A 24 -1.02 -4.23 -17.39
C ASP A 24 -2.26 -5.14 -17.34
N TYR A 25 -2.34 -6.06 -16.38
CA TYR A 25 -3.50 -6.92 -16.17
C TYR A 25 -4.64 -6.15 -15.48
N ASP A 26 -5.82 -6.19 -16.10
CA ASP A 26 -7.00 -5.52 -15.53
C ASP A 26 -7.55 -6.26 -14.30
N ASP A 27 -7.39 -7.59 -14.24
CA ASP A 27 -7.78 -8.41 -13.10
C ASP A 27 -6.97 -8.08 -11.82
N ASP A 28 -5.78 -7.47 -11.98
CA ASP A 28 -4.91 -7.10 -10.86
C ASP A 28 -5.27 -5.75 -10.22
N ILE A 29 -6.34 -5.08 -10.68
CA ILE A 29 -6.76 -3.81 -10.10
C ILE A 29 -7.20 -3.95 -8.64
N GLU A 30 -7.94 -5.01 -8.29
CA GLU A 30 -8.43 -5.23 -6.93
C GLU A 30 -7.28 -5.47 -5.95
N ILE A 31 -6.28 -6.25 -6.35
CA ILE A 31 -5.10 -6.50 -5.51
C ILE A 31 -4.21 -5.25 -5.40
N LEU A 32 -4.10 -4.46 -6.48
CA LEU A 32 -3.40 -3.18 -6.45
C LEU A 32 -4.05 -2.21 -5.45
N GLU A 33 -5.37 -2.10 -5.48
CA GLU A 33 -6.13 -1.29 -4.53
C GLU A 33 -5.86 -1.73 -3.09
N LEU A 34 -5.92 -3.04 -2.81
CA LEU A 34 -5.66 -3.58 -1.48
C LEU A 34 -4.24 -3.29 -0.99
N MET A 35 -3.23 -3.48 -1.86
CA MET A 35 -1.83 -3.18 -1.52
C MET A 35 -1.61 -1.70 -1.24
N LEU A 36 -2.25 -0.83 -2.03
CA LEU A 36 -2.18 0.61 -1.83
C LEU A 36 -2.85 1.00 -0.51
N ASP A 37 -4.04 0.48 -0.23
CA ASP A 37 -4.76 0.78 1.00
C ASP A 37 -3.98 0.32 2.24
N THR A 38 -3.46 -0.91 2.21
CA THR A 38 -2.58 -1.44 3.28
C THR A 38 -1.37 -0.53 3.52
N THR A 39 -0.74 -0.07 2.43
CA THR A 39 0.41 0.84 2.53
C THR A 39 0.02 2.18 3.14
N LEU A 40 -1.14 2.73 2.77
CA LEU A 40 -1.64 4.00 3.30
C LEU A 40 -2.05 3.88 4.77
N ASP A 41 -2.57 2.74 5.20
CA ASP A 41 -2.88 2.45 6.59
C ASP A 41 -1.59 2.44 7.42
N GLU A 42 -0.54 1.74 6.97
CA GLU A 42 0.77 1.76 7.62
C GLU A 42 1.36 3.18 7.70
N MET A 43 1.23 3.98 6.64
CA MET A 43 1.66 5.38 6.67
C MET A 43 0.83 6.23 7.64
N THR A 44 -0.47 5.93 7.78
CA THR A 44 -1.37 6.62 8.72
C THR A 44 -0.97 6.33 10.18
N GLU A 45 -0.58 5.09 10.46
CA GLU A 45 -0.11 4.66 11.77
C GLU A 45 1.24 5.27 12.14
N LEU A 46 2.18 5.32 11.17
CA LEU A 46 3.57 5.67 11.43
C LEU A 46 3.89 7.17 11.28
N ILE A 47 3.16 7.90 10.44
CA ILE A 47 3.48 9.31 10.12
C ILE A 47 2.52 10.24 10.86
N PRO A 48 3.01 11.06 11.80
CA PRO A 48 2.16 12.03 12.49
C PRO A 48 1.48 13.00 11.52
N ASN A 49 0.19 13.24 11.73
CA ASN A 49 -0.65 14.12 10.90
C ASN A 49 -0.71 13.69 9.41
N PHE A 50 -0.54 12.40 9.11
CA PHE A 50 -0.74 11.90 7.76
C PHE A 50 -2.19 12.13 7.29
N ASP A 51 -2.33 12.72 6.10
CA ASP A 51 -3.62 12.89 5.44
C ASP A 51 -3.68 12.00 4.20
N ARG A 52 -4.44 10.90 4.31
CA ARG A 52 -4.66 9.93 3.24
C ARG A 52 -5.27 10.55 1.97
N ASN A 53 -5.94 11.69 2.09
CA ASN A 53 -6.57 12.38 0.96
C ASN A 53 -5.69 13.50 0.40
N ASN A 54 -4.49 13.71 0.95
CA ASN A 54 -3.59 14.79 0.53
C ASN A 54 -2.11 14.44 0.74
N LEU A 55 -1.66 13.34 0.12
CA LEU A 55 -0.27 12.94 0.13
C LEU A 55 0.62 13.98 -0.57
N THR A 56 1.73 14.32 0.07
CA THR A 56 2.86 14.99 -0.57
C THR A 56 3.49 14.11 -1.65
N SER A 57 4.23 14.69 -2.59
CA SER A 57 4.91 13.92 -3.64
C SER A 57 5.86 12.85 -3.09
N ARG A 58 6.50 13.09 -1.94
CA ARG A 58 7.37 12.11 -1.28
C ARG A 58 6.55 10.94 -0.71
N GLN A 59 5.41 11.22 -0.08
CA GLN A 59 4.52 10.18 0.42
C GLN A 59 3.94 9.34 -0.71
N LYS A 60 3.57 9.96 -1.85
CA LYS A 60 3.14 9.23 -3.05
C LYS A 60 4.21 8.27 -3.54
N LEU A 61 5.45 8.73 -3.68
CA LEU A 61 6.55 7.89 -4.12
C LEU A 61 6.84 6.73 -3.16
N LEU A 62 6.83 7.00 -1.84
CA LEU A 62 6.96 5.95 -0.83
C LEU A 62 5.86 4.90 -0.94
N ALA A 63 4.60 5.33 -1.12
CA ALA A 63 3.48 4.43 -1.28
C ALA A 63 3.65 3.56 -2.53
N PHE A 64 3.99 4.16 -3.67
CA PHE A 64 4.16 3.44 -4.94
C PHE A 64 5.33 2.46 -4.92
N MET A 65 6.45 2.81 -4.29
CA MET A 65 7.58 1.89 -4.11
C MET A 65 7.21 0.69 -3.24
N SER A 66 6.45 0.92 -2.17
CA SER A 66 6.01 -0.15 -1.26
C SER A 66 5.03 -1.10 -1.96
N VAL A 67 4.07 -0.54 -2.71
CA VAL A 67 3.14 -1.33 -3.54
C VAL A 67 3.88 -2.13 -4.61
N LYS A 68 4.86 -1.51 -5.29
CA LYS A 68 5.67 -2.21 -6.29
C LYS A 68 6.45 -3.37 -5.68
N GLU A 69 7.04 -3.18 -4.50
CA GLU A 69 7.74 -4.27 -3.80
C GLU A 69 6.76 -5.41 -3.44
N LEU A 70 5.57 -5.10 -2.93
CA LEU A 70 4.55 -6.10 -2.62
C LEU A 70 4.10 -6.87 -3.87
N TYR A 71 3.89 -6.16 -4.98
CA TYR A 71 3.39 -6.73 -6.22
C TYR A 71 4.44 -7.59 -6.94
N ASP A 72 5.66 -7.06 -7.15
CA ASP A 72 6.74 -7.73 -7.89
C ASP A 72 7.26 -8.96 -7.14
N ASN A 73 7.19 -8.96 -5.80
CA ASN A 73 7.76 -10.02 -4.96
C ASN A 73 6.71 -10.98 -4.39
N ARG A 74 5.46 -10.96 -4.87
CA ARG A 74 4.37 -11.85 -4.42
C ARG A 74 4.76 -13.34 -4.42
N ASP A 75 5.55 -13.75 -5.40
CA ASP A 75 6.02 -15.13 -5.57
C ASP A 75 7.39 -15.40 -4.93
N LYS A 76 8.13 -14.36 -4.53
CA LYS A 76 9.48 -14.49 -3.97
C LYS A 76 9.48 -15.22 -2.64
N TYR A 77 8.40 -15.10 -1.88
CA TYR A 77 8.20 -15.78 -0.61
C TYR A 77 7.73 -17.24 -0.76
N ARG A 78 7.44 -17.68 -1.98
CA ARG A 78 6.94 -19.04 -2.25
C ARG A 78 7.98 -20.12 -2.00
N SER A 79 9.27 -19.82 -2.23
CA SER A 79 10.39 -20.75 -2.04
C SER A 79 10.98 -20.72 -0.63
N ASP A 80 10.75 -19.65 0.14
CA ASP A 80 11.21 -19.50 1.52
C ASP A 80 10.04 -19.17 2.46
N THR A 81 9.44 -20.25 2.98
CA THR A 81 8.30 -20.23 3.90
C THR A 81 8.55 -19.42 5.18
N LYS A 82 9.81 -19.29 5.63
CA LYS A 82 10.14 -18.51 6.84
C LYS A 82 9.98 -17.02 6.59
N THR A 83 10.44 -16.55 5.44
CA THR A 83 10.34 -15.13 5.08
C THR A 83 8.88 -14.75 4.80
N LEU A 84 8.09 -15.64 4.15
CA LEU A 84 6.64 -15.44 4.03
C LEU A 84 5.97 -15.33 5.40
N SER A 85 6.25 -16.28 6.29
CA SER A 85 5.66 -16.33 7.62
C SER A 85 6.02 -15.09 8.43
N ALA A 86 7.24 -14.56 8.29
CA ALA A 86 7.67 -13.33 8.97
C ALA A 86 6.92 -12.10 8.44
N ALA A 87 6.80 -11.95 7.13
CA ALA A 87 6.05 -10.83 6.51
C ALA A 87 4.57 -10.85 6.94
N VAL A 88 3.92 -12.02 6.84
CA VAL A 88 2.52 -12.21 7.27
C VAL A 88 2.35 -11.96 8.77
N SER A 89 3.26 -12.48 9.61
CA SER A 89 3.20 -12.25 11.05
C SER A 89 3.38 -10.78 11.42
N SER A 90 4.26 -10.07 10.71
CA SER A 90 4.45 -8.63 10.91
C SER A 90 3.18 -7.84 10.59
N MET A 91 2.52 -8.14 9.47
CA MET A 91 1.23 -7.54 9.13
C MET A 91 0.16 -7.84 10.18
N LEU A 92 0.08 -9.09 10.65
CA LEU A 92 -0.85 -9.48 11.72
C LEU A 92 -0.56 -8.74 13.03
N LEU A 93 0.72 -8.58 13.41
CA LEU A 93 1.07 -7.85 14.62
C LEU A 93 0.71 -6.36 14.51
N LYS A 94 0.93 -5.73 13.35
CA LYS A 94 0.50 -4.36 13.11
C LYS A 94 -1.02 -4.22 13.22
N GLU A 95 -1.78 -5.17 12.69
CA GLU A 95 -3.23 -5.21 12.84
C GLU A 95 -3.67 -5.32 14.31
N ILE A 96 -2.97 -6.11 15.12
CA ILE A 96 -3.31 -6.32 16.54
C ILE A 96 -2.93 -5.11 17.41
N TYR A 97 -1.77 -4.50 17.16
CA TYR A 97 -1.18 -3.52 18.07
C TYR A 97 -1.21 -2.08 17.55
N GLY A 98 -1.58 -1.86 16.28
CA GLY A 98 -1.37 -0.60 15.57
C GLY A 98 0.12 -0.41 15.29
N GLY A 99 0.53 -0.25 14.03
CA GLY A 99 1.93 -0.26 13.61
C GLY A 99 2.85 0.81 14.21
N ALA A 100 2.35 1.70 15.06
CA ALA A 100 3.18 2.59 15.86
C ALA A 100 3.89 1.81 16.98
N ALA A 101 5.19 1.56 16.81
CA ALA A 101 6.02 1.12 17.93
C ALA A 101 5.94 2.17 19.05
N GLU A 102 5.58 1.74 20.27
CA GLU A 102 5.79 2.52 21.50
C GLU A 102 7.26 2.93 21.67
#